data_AF-A0A950MP50-F1
#
_entry.id   AF-A0A950MP50-F1
#
_cell.length_a   1.000
_cell.length_b   1.000
_cell.length_c   1.000
_cell.angle_alpha   90.00
_cell.angle_beta   90.00
_cell.angle_gamma   90.00
#
_symmetry.space_group_name_H-M   'P 1'
#
loop_
_entity.id
_entity.type
_entity.pdbx_description
1 polymer ?
#
loop_
_entity_poly.entity_id
_entity_poly.type
_entity_poly.pdbx_seq_one_letter_code
_entity_poly.pdbx_strand_id
1 'polypeptide(L)'
;MAIPIRAVTIRELPEKINLRQGRLFFRQLQKSMDGDRPRIVLDCSKLAGCDKRTLLLLLRCLEEAMKRNGDLKLAGLSPAAKTLLELTGAKRLFEIFDTPAEAVDSFHLLAGGTVSPVSPVFLCEDSQPGSENAA
;
A
#
# COMPACT_ATOMS: atom_id res chain seq x y z
N MET A 1 10.11 23.94 18.96
CA MET A 1 10.76 22.84 18.22
C MET A 1 9.96 22.61 16.94
N ALA A 2 10.52 22.98 15.77
CA ALA A 2 9.87 22.73 14.50
C ALA A 2 10.02 21.26 14.15
N ILE A 3 8.91 20.53 13.99
CA ILE A 3 8.93 19.17 13.45
C ILE A 3 9.36 19.33 11.98
N PRO A 4 10.49 18.75 11.55
CA PRO A 4 10.90 18.85 10.16
C PRO A 4 9.87 18.11 9.30
N ILE A 5 9.19 18.86 8.44
CA ILE A 5 8.28 18.30 7.44
C ILE A 5 9.12 17.48 6.48
N ARG A 6 8.96 16.15 6.52
CA ARG A 6 9.65 15.24 5.60
C ARG A 6 9.02 15.36 4.22
N ALA A 7 9.87 15.54 3.21
CA ALA A 7 9.43 15.63 1.82
C ALA A 7 8.72 14.34 1.38
N VAL A 8 7.59 14.48 0.71
CA VAL A 8 6.85 13.37 0.11
C VAL A 8 7.21 13.32 -1.38
N THR A 9 7.64 12.15 -1.85
CA THR A 9 7.98 11.95 -3.27
C THR A 9 6.79 11.38 -4.02
N ILE A 10 6.33 12.07 -5.07
CA ILE A 10 5.28 11.57 -5.96
C ILE A 10 5.93 10.90 -7.18
N ARG A 11 5.44 9.72 -7.55
CA ARG A 11 5.87 8.99 -8.75
C ARG A 11 4.66 8.53 -9.55
N GLU A 12 4.58 8.99 -10.78
CA GLU A 12 3.54 8.59 -11.73
C GLU A 12 3.83 7.19 -12.29
N LEU A 13 2.83 6.31 -12.25
CA LEU A 13 2.91 5.01 -12.91
C LEU A 13 2.70 5.17 -14.42
N PRO A 14 3.50 4.46 -15.24
CA PRO A 14 3.26 4.43 -16.67
C PRO A 14 1.92 3.76 -16.99
N GLU A 15 1.26 4.23 -18.04
CA GLU A 15 -0.06 3.76 -18.48
C GLU A 15 -0.12 2.24 -18.71
N LYS A 16 0.96 1.67 -19.26
CA LYS A 16 1.12 0.24 -19.48
C LYS A 16 2.41 -0.25 -18.83
N ILE A 17 2.31 -1.36 -18.11
CA ILE A 17 3.45 -1.98 -17.43
C ILE A 17 3.79 -3.31 -18.08
N ASN A 18 4.87 -3.31 -18.86
CA ASN A 18 5.56 -4.54 -19.23
C ASN A 18 6.72 -4.84 -18.26
N LEU A 19 7.33 -6.03 -18.39
CA LEU A 19 8.42 -6.46 -17.52
C LEU A 19 9.62 -5.51 -17.53
N ARG A 20 9.95 -4.92 -18.68
CA ARG A 20 11.07 -3.98 -18.83
C ARG A 20 10.76 -2.65 -18.16
N GLN A 21 9.59 -2.08 -18.44
CA GLN A 21 9.12 -0.84 -17.86
C GLN A 21 8.99 -0.94 -16.34
N GLY A 22 8.37 -2.01 -15.82
CA GLY A 22 8.25 -2.24 -14.39
C GLY A 22 9.61 -2.32 -13.69
N ARG A 23 10.59 -3.00 -14.30
CA ARG A 23 11.96 -3.06 -13.77
C ARG A 23 12.65 -1.70 -13.77
N LEU A 24 12.51 -0.93 -14.85
CA LEU A 24 13.11 0.40 -14.96
C LEU A 24 12.49 1.37 -13.96
N PHE A 25 11.16 1.36 -13.85
CA PHE A 25 10.41 2.14 -12.88
C PHE A 25 10.85 1.80 -11.45
N PHE A 26 10.86 0.52 -11.09
CA PHE A 26 11.25 0.09 -9.75
C PHE A 26 12.68 0.54 -9.40
N ARG A 27 13.63 0.42 -10.34
CA ARG A 27 15.00 0.89 -10.14
C ARG A 27 15.08 2.41 -9.95
N GLN A 28 14.28 3.18 -10.68
CA GLN A 28 14.21 4.64 -10.51
C GLN A 28 13.57 5.01 -9.18
N LEU A 29 12.52 4.30 -8.78
CA LEU A 29 11.85 4.46 -7.49
C LEU A 29 12.82 4.19 -6.34
N GLN A 30 13.58 3.09 -6.40
CA GLN A 30 14.60 2.73 -5.42
C GLN A 30 15.63 3.84 -5.22
N LYS A 31 16.11 4.47 -6.30
CA LYS A 31 17.03 5.61 -6.24
C LYS A 31 16.43 6.86 -5.62
N SER A 32 15.10 6.97 -5.56
CA SER A 32 14.45 8.06 -4.81
C SER A 32 14.17 7.73 -3.36
N MET A 33 14.52 6.51 -2.92
CA MET A 33 14.45 6.08 -1.52
C MET A 33 15.82 6.15 -0.83
N ASP A 34 16.65 7.13 -1.18
CA ASP A 34 18.04 7.26 -0.69
C ASP A 34 18.15 7.78 0.77
N GLY A 35 17.16 7.51 1.62
CA GLY A 35 17.13 7.97 3.01
C GLY A 35 16.31 7.08 3.94
N ASP A 36 16.37 7.39 5.24
CA ASP A 36 15.57 6.71 6.26
C ASP A 36 14.11 7.19 6.21
N ARG A 37 13.17 6.23 6.27
CA ARG A 37 11.72 6.44 6.25
C ARG A 37 11.19 7.24 5.04
N PRO A 38 11.43 6.79 3.79
CA PRO A 38 10.90 7.44 2.60
C PRO A 38 9.37 7.50 2.64
N ARG A 39 8.80 8.63 2.23
CA ARG A 39 7.34 8.83 2.07
C ARG A 39 7.02 8.96 0.59
N ILE A 40 6.26 8.02 0.07
CA ILE A 40 6.04 7.92 -1.38
C ILE A 40 4.55 7.86 -1.69
N VAL A 41 4.15 8.61 -2.71
CA VAL A 41 2.85 8.49 -3.35
C VAL A 41 3.06 7.94 -4.76
N LEU A 42 2.41 6.83 -5.07
CA LEU A 42 2.31 6.33 -6.43
C LEU A 42 1.02 6.84 -7.06
N ASP A 43 1.15 7.69 -8.07
CA ASP A 43 0.02 8.20 -8.84
C ASP A 43 -0.34 7.20 -9.95
N CYS A 44 -1.49 6.56 -9.79
CA CYS A 44 -2.05 5.55 -10.69
C CYS A 44 -3.10 6.14 -11.65
N SER A 45 -3.29 7.46 -11.69
CA SER A 45 -4.34 8.12 -12.50
C SER A 45 -4.24 7.80 -13.99
N LYS A 46 -3.03 7.59 -14.52
CA LYS A 46 -2.80 7.24 -15.92
C LYS A 46 -2.74 5.73 -16.18
N LEU A 47 -2.86 4.88 -15.17
CA LEU A 47 -2.77 3.44 -15.34
C LEU A 47 -3.99 2.90 -16.09
N ALA A 48 -3.80 2.42 -17.33
CA ALA A 48 -4.91 1.94 -18.16
C ALA A 48 -5.55 0.64 -17.65
N GLY A 49 -4.85 -0.12 -16.81
CA GLY A 49 -5.39 -1.32 -16.18
C GLY A 49 -4.43 -1.90 -15.15
N CYS A 50 -4.99 -2.60 -14.17
CA CYS A 50 -4.22 -3.38 -13.21
C CYS A 50 -4.31 -4.85 -13.59
N ASP A 51 -3.17 -5.50 -13.76
CA ASP A 51 -3.03 -6.93 -13.98
C ASP A 51 -2.10 -7.53 -12.92
N LYS A 52 -1.83 -8.83 -13.01
CA LYS A 52 -0.90 -9.50 -12.08
C LYS A 52 0.49 -8.82 -12.06
N ARG A 53 0.98 -8.29 -13.18
CA ARG A 53 2.32 -7.67 -13.26
C ARG A 53 2.34 -6.33 -12.53
N THR A 54 1.30 -5.53 -12.74
CA THR A 54 1.12 -4.24 -12.09
C THR A 54 0.96 -4.41 -10.60
N LEU A 55 0.12 -5.36 -10.17
CA LEU A 55 -0.03 -5.71 -8.76
C LEU A 55 1.31 -6.13 -8.12
N LEU A 56 2.06 -7.04 -8.78
CA LEU A 56 3.37 -7.47 -8.28
C LEU A 56 4.36 -6.30 -8.21
N LEU A 57 4.31 -5.35 -9.14
CA LEU A 57 5.14 -4.15 -9.08
C LEU A 57 4.77 -3.28 -7.87
N LEU A 58 3.48 -3.01 -7.65
CA LEU A 58 3.01 -2.23 -6.50
C LEU A 58 3.46 -2.86 -5.17
N LEU A 59 3.32 -4.18 -5.04
CA LEU A 59 3.76 -4.91 -3.84
C LEU A 59 5.27 -4.81 -3.63
N ARG A 60 6.07 -4.93 -4.70
CA ARG A 60 7.53 -4.74 -4.61
C ARG A 60 7.91 -3.33 -4.20
N CYS A 61 7.22 -2.32 -4.73
CA CYS A 61 7.43 -0.93 -4.34
C CYS A 61 7.15 -0.71 -2.85
N LEU A 62 6.05 -1.28 -2.35
CA LEU A 62 5.68 -1.20 -0.93
C LEU A 62 6.73 -1.90 -0.04
N GLU A 63 7.08 -3.13 -0.38
CA GLU A 63 8.09 -3.91 0.34
C GLU A 63 9.43 -3.14 0.44
N GLU A 64 9.83 -2.50 -0.65
CA GLU A 64 11.07 -1.72 -0.71
C GLU A 64 11.04 -0.45 0.17
N ALA A 65 9.88 0.22 0.25
CA ALA A 65 9.68 1.34 1.18
C ALA A 65 9.71 0.85 2.63
N MET A 66 9.03 -0.26 2.93
CA MET A 66 8.97 -0.86 4.27
C MET A 66 10.35 -1.30 4.79
N LYS A 67 11.21 -1.84 3.93
CA LYS A 67 12.60 -2.19 4.26
C LYS A 67 13.43 -1.01 4.77
N ARG A 68 13.01 0.22 4.46
CA ARG A 68 13.65 1.47 4.91
C ARG A 68 12.82 2.19 5.98
N ASN A 69 11.91 1.46 6.64
CA ASN A 69 10.96 2.02 7.60
C ASN A 69 10.11 3.18 7.02
N GLY A 70 9.98 3.21 5.70
CA GLY A 70 9.18 4.17 4.97
C GLY A 70 7.76 3.67 4.75
N ASP A 71 7.02 4.46 4.01
CA ASP A 71 5.62 4.22 3.72
C ASP A 71 5.27 4.65 2.30
N LEU A 72 4.31 3.95 1.71
CA LEU A 72 3.93 4.08 0.32
C LEU A 72 2.41 4.04 0.20
N LYS A 73 1.86 5.12 -0.36
CA LYS A 73 0.42 5.31 -0.57
C LYS A 73 0.10 5.33 -2.05
N LEU A 74 -1.11 4.90 -2.42
CA LEU A 74 -1.59 4.90 -3.80
C LEU A 74 -2.60 6.04 -3.99
N ALA A 75 -2.57 6.68 -5.15
CA ALA A 75 -3.53 7.71 -5.53
C ALA A 75 -4.09 7.44 -6.93
N GLY A 76 -5.33 7.88 -7.19
CA GLY A 76 -5.89 7.88 -8.54
C GLY A 76 -6.12 6.48 -9.14
N LEU A 77 -6.33 5.45 -8.31
CA LEU A 77 -6.62 4.11 -8.82
C LEU A 77 -7.98 4.05 -9.52
N SER A 78 -8.02 3.47 -10.72
CA SER A 78 -9.28 3.20 -11.43
C SER A 78 -10.15 2.18 -10.66
N PRO A 79 -11.49 2.22 -10.82
CA PRO A 79 -12.39 1.27 -10.16
C PRO A 79 -12.02 -0.20 -10.41
N ALA A 80 -11.66 -0.54 -11.65
CA ALA A 80 -11.22 -1.89 -12.01
C ALA A 80 -9.94 -2.30 -11.27
N ALA A 81 -8.99 -1.37 -11.08
CA ALA A 81 -7.77 -1.63 -10.33
C ALA A 81 -8.04 -1.81 -8.82
N LYS A 82 -8.96 -1.00 -8.25
CA LYS A 82 -9.44 -1.15 -6.87
C LYS A 82 -10.06 -2.55 -6.67
N THR A 83 -10.94 -3.00 -7.57
CA THR A 83 -11.54 -4.34 -7.52
C THR A 83 -10.50 -5.46 -7.59
N LEU A 84 -9.48 -5.35 -8.45
CA LEU A 84 -8.43 -6.38 -8.50
C LEU A 84 -7.62 -6.47 -7.19
N LEU A 85 -7.32 -5.31 -6.58
CA LEU A 85 -6.66 -5.26 -5.27
C LEU A 85 -7.55 -5.88 -4.17
N GLU A 86 -8.86 -5.69 -4.23
CA GLU A 86 -9.83 -6.33 -3.31
C GLU A 86 -9.85 -7.84 -3.46
N LEU A 87 -10.00 -8.34 -4.69
CA LEU A 87 -10.06 -9.77 -4.99
C LEU A 87 -8.79 -10.52 -4.56
N THR A 88 -7.64 -9.86 -4.65
CA THR A 88 -6.34 -10.42 -4.24
C THR A 88 -6.05 -10.22 -2.76
N GLY A 89 -6.92 -9.52 -2.02
CA GLY A 89 -6.70 -9.14 -0.63
C GLY A 89 -5.56 -8.14 -0.43
N ALA A 90 -4.98 -7.61 -1.50
CA ALA A 90 -3.87 -6.66 -1.46
C ALA A 90 -4.34 -5.24 -1.13
N LYS A 91 -5.63 -4.91 -1.28
CA LYS A 91 -6.18 -3.59 -0.93
C LYS A 91 -5.80 -3.16 0.50
N ARG A 92 -5.84 -4.07 1.47
CA ARG A 92 -5.52 -3.79 2.89
C ARG A 92 -4.06 -3.44 3.14
N LEU A 93 -3.17 -3.68 2.17
CA LEU A 93 -1.74 -3.39 2.28
C LEU A 93 -1.43 -1.94 1.94
N PHE A 94 -2.37 -1.23 1.33
CA PHE A 94 -2.19 0.14 0.85
C PHE A 94 -3.23 1.07 1.46
N GLU A 95 -2.80 2.26 1.85
CA GLU A 95 -3.72 3.40 1.91
C GLU A 95 -3.92 3.93 0.49
N ILE A 96 -5.19 4.05 0.08
CA ILE A 96 -5.58 4.42 -1.29
C ILE A 96 -6.42 5.69 -1.23
N PHE A 97 -6.02 6.69 -2.00
CA PHE A 97 -6.67 7.99 -2.12
C PHE A 97 -7.15 8.23 -3.55
N ASP A 98 -8.04 9.20 -3.72
CA ASP A 98 -8.54 9.53 -5.05
C ASP A 98 -7.58 10.47 -5.78
N THR A 99 -6.88 11.36 -5.04
CA THR A 99 -5.88 12.27 -5.63
C THR A 99 -4.50 12.17 -4.97
N PRO A 100 -3.41 12.50 -5.70
CA PRO A 100 -2.07 12.55 -5.11
C PRO A 100 -1.97 13.58 -3.98
N ALA A 101 -2.73 14.68 -4.06
CA ALA A 101 -2.77 15.71 -3.04
C ALA A 101 -3.28 15.16 -1.70
N GLU A 102 -4.42 14.45 -1.70
CA GLU A 102 -4.96 13.79 -0.50
C GLU A 102 -3.97 12.79 0.12
N ALA A 103 -3.28 12.02 -0.74
CA ALA A 103 -2.27 11.08 -0.27
C ALA A 103 -1.08 11.80 0.40
N VAL A 104 -0.63 12.93 -0.15
CA VAL A 104 0.41 13.77 0.46
C VAL A 104 -0.07 14.33 1.80
N ASP A 105 -1.28 14.89 1.85
CA ASP A 105 -1.86 15.47 3.07
C ASP A 105 -1.98 14.44 4.20
N SER A 106 -2.30 13.19 3.88
CA SER A 106 -2.36 12.10 4.86
C SER A 106 -1.03 11.85 5.59
N PHE A 107 0.12 12.11 4.95
CA PHE A 107 1.44 11.99 5.59
C PHE A 107 1.72 13.11 6.60
N HIS A 108 1.00 14.23 6.49
CA HIS A 108 1.08 15.35 7.40
C HIS A 108 0.12 15.17 8.58
N LEU A 109 -1.08 14.63 8.32
CA LEU A 109 -2.08 14.35 9.37
C LEU A 109 -1.61 13.29 10.37
N LEU A 110 -0.91 12.23 9.92
CA LEU A 110 -0.40 11.18 10.79
C LEU A 110 0.76 11.61 11.71
N ALA A 111 1.32 12.82 11.53
CA ALA A 111 2.31 13.36 12.48
C ALA A 111 1.69 13.74 13.84
N GLY A 112 0.36 13.82 13.94
CA GLY A 112 -0.41 13.83 15.18
C GLY A 112 -1.30 12.58 15.23
N GLY A 113 -0.89 11.56 15.98
CA GLY A 113 -1.41 10.20 15.84
C GLY A 113 -2.92 10.03 15.94
N THR A 114 -3.44 9.15 15.08
CA THR A 114 -4.50 8.19 15.42
C THR A 114 -4.26 6.92 14.61
N VAL A 115 -3.87 5.84 15.29
CA VAL A 115 -3.93 4.49 14.73
C VAL A 115 -5.38 4.18 14.34
N SER A 116 -5.59 3.79 13.09
CA SER A 116 -6.89 3.26 12.65
C SER A 116 -7.21 1.98 13.45
N PRO A 117 -8.45 1.81 13.94
CA PRO A 117 -8.80 0.66 14.75
C PRO A 117 -8.74 -0.61 13.89
N VAL A 118 -7.83 -1.52 14.24
CA VAL A 118 -7.83 -2.87 13.69
C VAL A 118 -9.12 -3.52 14.18
N SER A 119 -10.04 -3.86 13.26
CA SER A 119 -11.26 -4.60 13.59
C SER A 119 -10.91 -5.86 14.40
N PRO A 120 -11.58 -6.12 15.53
CA PRO A 120 -11.32 -7.32 16.30
C PRO A 120 -11.74 -8.54 15.49
N VAL A 121 -10.78 -9.42 15.21
CA VAL A 121 -11.06 -10.79 14.76
C VAL A 121 -11.75 -11.49 15.91
N PHE A 122 -13.02 -11.88 15.70
CA PHE A 122 -13.72 -12.78 16.61
C PHE A 122 -12.98 -14.12 16.63
N LEU A 123 -12.49 -14.48 17.81
CA LEU A 123 -11.97 -15.79 18.12
C LEU A 123 -13.19 -16.74 18.20
N CYS A 124 -13.36 -17.64 17.22
CA CYS A 124 -14.19 -18.81 17.41
C CYS A 124 -13.42 -19.75 18.36
N GLU A 125 -13.86 -19.86 19.61
CA GLU A 125 -13.45 -20.96 20.47
C GLU A 125 -14.14 -22.24 20.00
N ASP A 126 -13.32 -23.18 19.53
CA ASP A 126 -13.67 -24.59 19.42
C ASP A 126 -14.04 -25.12 20.81
N SER A 127 -15.22 -25.70 20.95
CA SER A 127 -15.57 -26.52 22.10
C SER A 127 -16.39 -27.72 21.64
N GLN A 128 -15.68 -28.81 21.36
CA GLN A 128 -16.24 -30.16 21.41
C GLN A 128 -16.27 -30.60 22.88
N PRO A 129 -17.38 -31.17 23.37
CA PRO A 129 -17.31 -32.15 24.44
C PRO A 129 -17.47 -33.55 23.85
N GLY A 130 -16.40 -34.34 23.97
CA GLY A 130 -16.42 -35.78 23.76
C GLY A 130 -17.34 -36.46 24.77
N SER A 131 -18.21 -37.32 24.26
CA SER A 131 -19.09 -38.21 25.03
C SER A 131 -18.27 -39.28 25.75
N GLU A 132 -18.35 -39.31 27.08
CA GLU A 132 -17.92 -40.44 27.91
C GLU A 132 -19.15 -41.28 28.32
N ASN A 133 -19.05 -42.58 28.11
CA ASN A 133 -20.06 -43.61 28.34
C ASN A 133 -20.36 -43.83 29.84
N ALA A 134 -21.62 -44.13 30.16
CA ALA A 134 -21.95 -45.01 31.29
C ALA A 134 -23.24 -45.78 30.98
N ALA A 135 -23.09 -47.08 30.74
CA ALA A 135 -24.11 -48.11 30.84
C ALA A 135 -23.60 -49.13 31.86
#